data_AF-A0A966Y1Y6-F1
#
_entry.id   AF-A0A966Y1Y6-F1
#
_cell.length_a   1.000
_cell.length_b   1.000
_cell.length_c   1.000
_cell.angle_alpha   90.00
_cell.angle_beta   90.00
_cell.angle_gamma   90.00
#
_symmetry.space_group_name_H-M   'P 1'
#
loop_
_entity.id
_entity.type
_entity.pdbx_description
1 polymer ?
#
loop_
_entity_poly.entity_id
_entity_poly.type
_entity_poly.pdbx_seq_one_letter_code
_entity_poly.pdbx_strand_id
1 'polypeptide(L)'
;MTEMAAHYHADAIFVDEGGVGGGVVDRLRQLGVPHVIGVNFAGRPDGWAPEGTGPLYANKRAEIWGRMKDWLKAGAIVDDPTLVQDLTGVEYGYDARNAIQLERKDDMKKRGLASPDLGDALALTFAQPVHPQWQRREADLQPRILDQDHDYDFFHDL
;
A
#
# COMPACT_ATOMS: atom_id res chain seq x y z
N MET A 1 8.53 2.40 -9.34
CA MET A 1 7.18 2.62 -8.79
C MET A 1 6.17 2.95 -9.89
N THR A 2 6.34 4.02 -10.66
CA THR A 2 5.48 4.36 -11.81
C THR A 2 5.39 3.25 -12.86
N GLU A 3 6.53 2.70 -13.28
CA GLU A 3 6.58 1.59 -14.25
C GLU A 3 5.96 0.30 -13.68
N MET A 4 6.17 0.02 -12.40
CA MET A 4 5.58 -1.15 -11.72
C MET A 4 4.06 -1.02 -11.60
N ALA A 5 3.54 0.18 -11.31
CA ALA A 5 2.11 0.44 -11.25
C ALA A 5 1.42 0.17 -12.59
N ALA A 6 2.02 0.66 -13.68
CA ALA A 6 1.53 0.42 -15.03
C ALA A 6 1.65 -1.06 -15.42
N HIS A 7 2.75 -1.71 -15.06
CA HIS A 7 3.00 -3.12 -15.38
C HIS A 7 2.03 -4.07 -14.66
N TYR A 8 1.73 -3.82 -13.38
CA TYR A 8 0.87 -4.69 -12.58
C TYR A 8 -0.62 -4.31 -12.61
N HIS A 9 -1.00 -3.26 -13.35
CA HIS A 9 -2.38 -2.76 -13.42
C HIS A 9 -3.04 -2.63 -12.03
N ALA A 10 -2.30 -2.08 -11.07
CA ALA A 10 -2.74 -2.02 -9.68
C ALA A 10 -3.95 -1.08 -9.52
N ASP A 11 -5.01 -1.56 -8.86
CA ASP A 11 -6.20 -0.75 -8.57
C ASP A 11 -5.93 0.33 -7.50
N ALA A 12 -4.93 0.14 -6.63
CA ALA A 12 -4.46 1.15 -5.69
C ALA A 12 -2.99 0.93 -5.33
N ILE A 13 -2.32 2.00 -4.91
CA ILE A 13 -0.92 1.98 -4.48
C ILE A 13 -0.81 2.59 -3.10
N PHE A 14 -0.30 1.82 -2.15
CA PHE A 14 -0.01 2.29 -0.80
C PHE A 14 1.47 2.63 -0.65
N VAL A 15 1.75 3.77 -0.02
CA VAL A 15 3.12 4.26 0.20
C VAL A 15 3.26 4.66 1.66
N ASP A 16 4.30 4.19 2.35
CA ASP A 16 4.61 4.64 3.71
C ASP A 16 5.01 6.13 3.68
N GLU A 17 4.23 6.97 4.37
CA GLU A 17 4.41 8.42 4.43
C GLU A 17 5.27 8.87 5.63
N GLY A 18 5.52 8.00 6.60
CA GLY A 18 6.14 8.36 7.89
C GLY A 18 7.60 8.83 7.84
N GLY A 19 8.24 8.76 6.66
CA GLY A 19 9.63 9.20 6.41
C GLY A 19 9.75 10.07 5.15
N VAL A 20 10.54 9.61 4.17
CA VAL A 20 10.77 10.32 2.87
C VAL A 20 9.58 10.13 1.90
N GLY A 21 8.62 9.29 2.24
CA GLY A 21 7.56 8.86 1.32
C GLY A 21 6.53 9.93 0.94
N GLY A 22 6.41 11.02 1.69
CA GLY A 22 5.56 12.16 1.29
C GLY A 22 5.94 12.70 -0.10
N GLY A 23 7.25 12.88 -0.35
CA GLY A 23 7.73 13.31 -1.66
C GLY A 23 7.51 12.28 -2.78
N VAL A 24 7.48 10.99 -2.43
CA VAL A 24 7.16 9.90 -3.38
C VAL A 24 5.68 9.94 -3.75
N VAL A 25 4.79 10.10 -2.78
CA VAL A 25 3.35 10.25 -3.02
C VAL A 25 3.07 11.45 -3.92
N ASP A 26 3.68 12.60 -3.61
CA ASP A 26 3.53 13.82 -4.41
C ASP A 26 4.06 13.62 -5.83
N ARG A 27 5.22 12.98 -5.99
CA ARG A 27 5.79 12.70 -7.30
C ARG A 27 4.92 11.74 -8.12
N LEU A 28 4.38 10.69 -7.51
CA LEU A 28 3.50 9.74 -8.20
C LEU A 28 2.20 10.42 -8.66
N ARG A 29 1.64 11.30 -7.83
CA ARG A 29 0.47 12.12 -8.19
C ARG A 29 0.79 13.08 -9.35
N GLN A 30 1.95 13.74 -9.32
CA GLN A 30 2.42 14.60 -10.42
C GLN A 30 2.59 13.84 -11.74
N LEU A 31 3.03 12.58 -11.68
CA LEU A 31 3.19 11.70 -12.85
C LEU A 31 1.85 11.09 -13.32
N GLY A 32 0.73 11.48 -12.72
CA GLY A 32 -0.61 11.04 -13.12
C GLY A 32 -0.94 9.61 -12.72
N VAL A 33 -0.21 9.01 -11.78
CA VAL A 33 -0.51 7.65 -11.30
C VAL A 33 -1.82 7.71 -10.49
N PRO A 34 -2.86 6.96 -10.91
CA PRO A 34 -4.14 7.02 -10.23
C PRO A 34 -4.08 6.26 -8.90
N HIS A 35 -4.88 6.70 -7.92
CA HIS A 35 -5.14 5.99 -6.65
C HIS A 35 -3.91 5.70 -5.78
N VAL A 36 -3.05 6.70 -5.63
CA VAL A 36 -1.90 6.68 -4.71
C VAL A 36 -2.31 7.19 -3.33
N ILE A 37 -2.09 6.34 -2.32
CA ILE A 37 -2.53 6.54 -0.94
C ILE A 37 -1.30 6.50 -0.02
N GLY A 38 -1.06 7.63 0.65
CA GLY A 38 -0.08 7.70 1.75
C GLY A 38 -0.62 7.01 3.00
N VAL A 39 0.22 6.23 3.65
CA VAL A 39 -0.07 5.54 4.90
C VAL A 39 0.96 5.97 5.93
N ASN A 40 0.52 6.71 6.95
CA ASN A 40 1.40 7.06 8.05
C ASN A 40 1.40 5.94 9.11
N PHE A 41 2.49 5.19 9.19
CA PHE A 41 2.68 4.12 10.18
C PHE A 41 2.58 4.57 11.65
N ALA A 42 2.95 5.81 11.94
CA ALA A 42 2.81 6.40 13.28
C ALA A 42 1.39 6.95 13.54
N GLY A 43 0.52 6.95 12.53
CA GLY A 43 -0.84 7.43 12.61
C GLY A 43 -1.71 6.61 13.56
N ARG A 44 -2.90 7.17 13.87
CA ARG A 44 -3.92 6.48 14.67
C ARG A 44 -4.43 5.23 13.91
N PRO A 45 -4.67 4.10 14.58
CA PRO A 45 -5.33 2.95 13.97
C PRO A 45 -6.80 3.26 13.65
N ASP A 46 -7.38 2.54 12.70
CA ASP A 46 -8.81 2.70 12.37
C ASP A 46 -9.70 1.94 13.35
N GLY A 47 -9.28 0.74 13.75
CA GLY A 47 -10.06 -0.22 14.52
C GLY A 47 -10.03 0.00 16.04
N TRP A 48 -11.09 -0.49 16.68
CA TRP A 48 -11.25 -0.53 18.13
C TRP A 48 -11.21 -1.97 18.63
N ALA A 49 -10.86 -2.14 19.91
CA ALA A 49 -10.98 -3.42 20.59
C ALA A 49 -12.45 -3.88 20.61
N PRO A 50 -12.72 -5.20 20.55
CA PRO A 50 -14.09 -5.75 20.57
C PRO A 50 -14.95 -5.24 21.73
N GLU A 51 -14.33 -4.99 22.88
CA GLU A 51 -14.98 -4.50 24.10
C GLU A 51 -15.29 -2.99 24.06
N GLY A 52 -14.85 -2.27 23.00
CA GLY A 52 -15.08 -0.84 22.83
C GLY A 52 -14.30 0.06 23.79
N THR A 53 -13.36 -0.50 24.56
CA THR A 53 -12.61 0.21 25.62
C THR A 53 -11.49 1.11 25.10
N GLY A 54 -11.09 0.96 23.85
CA GLY A 54 -9.97 1.67 23.26
C GLY A 54 -9.54 1.07 21.92
N PRO A 55 -8.53 1.65 21.26
CA PRO A 55 -7.91 1.02 20.11
C PRO A 55 -7.19 -0.28 20.52
N LEU A 56 -7.39 -1.35 19.76
CA LEU A 56 -6.70 -2.63 19.98
C LEU A 56 -5.19 -2.53 19.73
N TYR A 57 -4.80 -1.66 18.81
CA TYR A 57 -3.43 -1.44 18.38
C TYR A 57 -2.96 -0.05 18.77
N ALA A 58 -1.68 0.12 19.08
CA ALA A 58 -1.13 1.41 19.51
C ALA A 58 -1.05 2.42 18.35
N ASN A 59 -0.82 1.95 17.12
CA ASN A 59 -0.69 2.78 15.92
C ASN A 59 -1.10 2.03 14.65
N LYS A 60 -1.11 2.74 13.52
CA LYS A 60 -1.47 2.21 12.21
C LYS A 60 -0.58 1.05 11.78
N ARG A 61 0.73 1.12 12.01
CA ARG A 61 1.66 0.03 11.67
C ARG A 61 1.29 -1.28 12.38
N ALA A 62 1.01 -1.22 13.67
CA ALA A 62 0.62 -2.40 14.44
C ALA A 62 -0.72 -2.97 13.96
N GLU A 63 -1.68 -2.10 13.62
CA GLU A 63 -2.97 -2.52 13.07
C GLU A 63 -2.84 -3.29 11.76
N ILE A 64 -2.11 -2.74 10.79
CA ILE A 64 -2.01 -3.36 9.45
C ILE A 64 -1.23 -4.68 9.48
N TRP A 65 -0.22 -4.78 10.36
CA TRP A 65 0.48 -6.04 10.64
C TRP A 65 -0.44 -7.05 11.30
N GLY A 66 -1.31 -6.61 12.21
CA GLY A 66 -2.36 -7.45 12.79
C GLY A 66 -3.30 -8.02 11.73
N ARG A 67 -3.79 -7.18 10.82
CA ARG A 67 -4.63 -7.60 9.67
C ARG A 67 -3.90 -8.60 8.77
N MET A 68 -2.63 -8.33 8.44
CA MET A 68 -1.79 -9.25 7.66
C MET A 68 -1.61 -10.60 8.37
N LYS A 69 -1.32 -10.59 9.68
CA LYS A 69 -1.19 -11.81 10.50
C LYS A 69 -2.46 -12.65 10.47
N ASP A 70 -3.63 -12.02 10.58
CA ASP A 70 -4.90 -12.73 10.52
C ASP A 70 -5.17 -13.32 9.13
N TRP A 71 -4.81 -12.60 8.07
CA TRP A 71 -4.91 -13.11 6.69
C TRP A 71 -3.96 -14.28 6.43
N LEU A 72 -2.71 -14.22 6.92
CA LEU A 72 -1.69 -15.27 6.74
C LEU A 72 -2.11 -16.65 7.29
N LYS A 73 -3.14 -16.73 8.14
CA LYS A 73 -3.71 -18.01 8.60
C LYS A 73 -4.31 -18.84 7.47
N ALA A 74 -4.73 -18.19 6.38
CA ALA A 74 -5.34 -18.84 5.20
C ALA A 74 -4.75 -18.35 3.86
N GLY A 75 -3.98 -17.27 3.88
CA GLY A 75 -3.28 -16.72 2.72
C GLY A 75 -1.99 -17.47 2.39
N ALA A 76 -1.36 -17.05 1.30
CA ALA A 76 -0.05 -17.52 0.88
C ALA A 76 0.79 -16.34 0.39
N ILE A 77 2.09 -16.38 0.67
CA ILE A 77 3.06 -15.37 0.25
C ILE A 77 4.10 -16.01 -0.67
N VAL A 78 4.90 -15.16 -1.32
CA VAL A 78 6.05 -15.63 -2.09
C VAL A 78 7.05 -16.35 -1.17
N ASP A 79 7.66 -17.41 -1.68
CA ASP A 79 8.73 -18.14 -0.99
C ASP A 79 10.04 -17.35 -1.08
N ASP A 80 10.17 -16.35 -0.21
CA ASP A 80 11.35 -15.49 -0.09
C ASP A 80 11.91 -15.58 1.35
N PRO A 81 13.15 -16.08 1.54
CA PRO A 81 13.76 -16.21 2.87
C PRO A 81 13.89 -14.89 3.64
N THR A 82 14.09 -13.78 2.93
CA THR A 82 14.19 -12.44 3.52
C THR A 82 12.82 -12.00 4.05
N LEU A 83 11.75 -12.25 3.28
CA LEU A 83 10.39 -11.98 3.72
C LEU A 83 10.02 -12.83 4.94
N VAL A 84 10.39 -14.12 4.95
CA VAL A 84 10.18 -14.99 6.11
C VAL A 84 10.91 -14.45 7.34
N GLN A 85 12.15 -14.01 7.18
CA GLN A 85 12.93 -13.41 8.27
C GLN A 85 12.28 -12.12 8.80
N ASP A 86 11.83 -11.24 7.91
CA ASP A 86 11.12 -10.00 8.28
C ASP A 86 9.86 -10.30 9.08
N LEU A 87 9.04 -11.26 8.63
CA LEU A 87 7.76 -11.60 9.26
C LEU A 87 7.92 -12.32 10.60
N THR A 88 9.01 -13.08 10.77
CA THR A 88 9.27 -13.84 12.00
C THR A 88 10.15 -13.09 13.01
N GLY A 89 10.89 -12.07 12.55
CA GLY A 89 11.85 -11.33 13.37
C GLY A 89 11.26 -10.15 14.15
N VAL A 90 10.07 -9.68 13.80
CA VAL A 90 9.41 -8.56 14.50
C VAL A 90 8.68 -9.05 15.74
N GLU A 91 9.05 -8.51 16.90
CA GLU A 91 8.33 -8.76 18.14
C GLU A 91 7.22 -7.73 18.40
N TYR A 92 6.36 -8.04 19.36
CA TYR A 92 5.30 -7.15 19.82
C TYR A 92 5.23 -7.13 21.35
N GLY A 93 4.69 -6.03 21.88
CA GLY A 93 4.37 -5.85 23.28
C GLY A 93 3.07 -5.06 23.43
N TYR A 94 2.94 -4.40 24.58
CA TYR A 94 1.77 -3.56 24.89
C TYR A 94 2.23 -2.19 25.37
N ASP A 95 1.51 -1.15 24.99
CA ASP A 95 1.74 0.19 25.50
C ASP A 95 1.07 0.41 26.88
N ALA A 96 1.19 1.62 27.43
CA ALA A 96 0.61 1.97 28.73
C ALA A 96 -0.94 1.91 28.77
N ARG A 97 -1.61 1.76 27.61
CA ARG A 97 -3.06 1.63 27.47
C ARG A 97 -3.48 0.18 27.17
N ASN A 98 -2.55 -0.76 27.30
CA ASN A 98 -2.72 -2.17 26.90
C ASN A 98 -3.03 -2.37 25.40
N ALA A 99 -2.69 -1.40 24.54
CA ALA A 99 -2.82 -1.57 23.10
C ALA A 99 -1.59 -2.30 22.53
N ILE A 100 -1.81 -3.19 21.56
CA ILE A 100 -0.75 -3.96 20.91
C ILE A 100 0.20 -3.02 20.17
N GLN A 101 1.49 -3.08 20.49
CA GLN A 101 2.53 -2.28 19.89
C GLN A 101 3.60 -3.17 19.29
N LEU A 102 3.96 -2.94 18.03
CA LEU A 102 5.11 -3.60 17.42
C LEU A 102 6.43 -3.02 17.93
N GLU A 103 7.46 -3.86 17.94
CA GLU A 103 8.83 -3.48 18.21
C GLU A 103 9.26 -2.33 17.28
N ARG A 104 9.94 -1.34 17.87
CA ARG A 104 10.47 -0.21 17.12
C ARG A 104 11.67 -0.65 16.29
N LYS A 105 11.85 -0.04 15.11
CA LYS A 105 12.99 -0.30 14.23
C LYS A 105 14.34 -0.12 14.94
N ASP A 106 14.44 0.88 15.82
CA ASP A 106 15.65 1.11 16.61
C ASP A 106 15.95 -0.02 17.60
N ASP A 107 14.92 -0.67 18.15
CA ASP A 107 15.08 -1.77 19.10
C ASP A 107 15.45 -3.07 18.39
N MET A 108 14.86 -3.32 17.21
CA MET A 108 15.32 -4.39 16.30
C MET A 108 16.80 -4.22 15.95
N LYS A 109 17.22 -2.99 15.61
CA LYS A 109 18.63 -2.68 15.31
C LYS A 109 19.56 -2.95 16.49
N LYS A 110 19.14 -2.64 17.72
CA LYS A 110 19.92 -2.95 18.94
C LYS A 110 20.12 -4.45 19.14
N ARG A 111 19.19 -5.28 18.65
CA ARG A 111 19.29 -6.75 18.67
C ARG A 111 20.07 -7.33 17.49
N GLY A 112 20.62 -6.48 16.62
CA GLY A 112 21.34 -6.91 15.43
C GLY A 112 20.44 -7.33 14.27
N LEU A 113 19.15 -7.00 14.32
CA LEU A 113 18.21 -7.26 13.23
C LEU A 113 18.08 -6.03 12.32
N ALA A 114 17.90 -6.27 11.03
CA ALA A 114 17.58 -5.22 10.06
C ALA A 114 16.13 -4.74 10.24
N SER A 115 15.82 -3.59 9.64
CA SER A 115 14.42 -3.13 9.52
C SER A 115 13.66 -4.11 8.61
N PRO A 116 12.40 -4.49 8.96
CA PRO A 116 11.63 -5.49 8.24
C PRO A 116 10.96 -4.85 7.02
N ASP A 117 11.75 -4.36 6.07
CA ASP A 117 11.24 -3.49 5.01
C ASP A 117 10.34 -4.24 4.00
N LEU A 118 10.60 -5.53 3.72
CA LEU A 118 9.70 -6.34 2.89
C LEU A 118 8.43 -6.69 3.65
N GLY A 119 8.54 -6.99 4.95
CA GLY A 119 7.39 -7.21 5.83
C GLY A 119 6.48 -5.98 5.93
N ASP A 120 7.05 -4.79 6.14
CA ASP A 120 6.32 -3.53 6.16
C ASP A 120 5.68 -3.24 4.78
N ALA A 121 6.38 -3.53 3.67
CA ALA A 121 5.84 -3.37 2.32
C ALA A 121 4.64 -4.29 2.05
N LEU A 122 4.69 -5.56 2.49
CA LEU A 122 3.55 -6.46 2.42
C LEU A 122 2.40 -5.95 3.31
N ALA A 123 2.70 -5.52 4.54
CA ALA A 123 1.70 -5.02 5.47
C ALA A 123 0.96 -3.77 4.95
N LEU A 124 1.62 -2.90 4.17
CA LEU A 124 0.97 -1.75 3.52
C LEU A 124 -0.22 -2.14 2.64
N THR A 125 -0.19 -3.33 2.03
CA THR A 125 -1.31 -3.81 1.20
C THR A 125 -2.59 -4.07 2.00
N PHE A 126 -2.49 -4.14 3.33
CA PHE A 126 -3.61 -4.29 4.27
C PHE A 126 -4.05 -2.97 4.92
N ALA A 127 -3.50 -1.83 4.47
CA ALA A 127 -3.77 -0.53 5.07
C ALA A 127 -5.25 -0.12 5.04
N GLN A 128 -5.93 -0.43 3.95
CA GLN A 128 -7.38 -0.21 3.78
C GLN A 128 -7.95 -1.12 2.67
N PRO A 129 -9.27 -1.36 2.66
CA PRO A 129 -9.93 -2.04 1.56
C PRO A 129 -9.79 -1.26 0.25
N VAL A 130 -9.55 -1.96 -0.86
CA VAL A 130 -9.55 -1.40 -2.21
C VAL A 130 -10.79 -1.92 -2.93
N HIS A 131 -11.65 -1.02 -3.39
CA HIS A 131 -12.75 -1.41 -4.25
C HIS A 131 -12.24 -1.67 -5.67
N PRO A 132 -12.50 -2.84 -6.25
CA PRO A 132 -12.07 -3.15 -7.61
C PRO A 132 -12.69 -2.18 -8.62
N GLN A 133 -11.88 -1.62 -9.51
CA GLN A 133 -12.31 -0.65 -10.51
C GLN A 133 -12.80 -1.36 -11.77
N TRP A 134 -13.90 -2.10 -11.65
CA TRP A 134 -14.50 -2.83 -12.77
C TRP A 134 -14.85 -1.91 -13.97
N GLN A 135 -15.19 -0.64 -13.70
CA GLN A 135 -15.69 0.30 -14.73
C GLN A 135 -14.60 0.97 -15.58
N ARG A 136 -13.32 0.98 -15.18
CA ARG A 136 -12.26 1.63 -15.97
C ARG A 136 -11.61 0.71 -17.01
N ARG A 137 -11.63 -0.60 -16.78
CA ARG A 137 -10.99 -1.57 -17.69
C ARG A 137 -11.62 -1.58 -19.09
N GLU A 138 -12.90 -1.28 -19.25
CA GLU A 138 -13.53 -1.16 -20.59
C GLU A 138 -13.17 0.14 -21.32
N ALA A 139 -13.05 1.25 -20.60
CA ALA A 139 -12.73 2.56 -21.20
C ALA A 139 -11.26 2.66 -21.63
N ASP A 140 -10.35 2.01 -20.90
CA ASP A 140 -8.91 1.99 -21.20
C ASP A 140 -8.53 0.98 -22.30
N LEU A 141 -9.44 0.06 -22.66
CA LEU A 141 -9.28 -0.89 -23.78
C LEU A 141 -9.80 -0.36 -25.12
N GLN A 142 -10.48 0.78 -25.14
CA GLN A 142 -10.78 1.46 -26.39
C GLN A 142 -9.53 2.24 -26.82
N PRO A 143 -8.88 1.89 -27.94
CA PRO A 143 -7.89 2.80 -28.51
C PRO A 143 -8.59 4.13 -28.71
N ARG A 144 -8.05 5.20 -28.10
CA ARG A 144 -8.43 6.56 -28.49
C ARG A 144 -8.13 6.64 -29.98
N ILE A 145 -9.16 6.53 -30.81
CA ILE A 145 -9.10 6.95 -32.20
C ILE A 145 -8.78 8.43 -32.10
N LEU A 146 -7.49 8.75 -32.24
CA LEU A 146 -7.09 10.09 -32.60
C LEU A 146 -7.74 10.32 -33.95
N ASP A 147 -8.59 11.35 -34.07
CA ASP A 147 -9.09 11.85 -35.34
C ASP A 147 -7.90 12.14 -36.28
N GLN A 148 -7.53 11.12 -37.05
CA GLN A 148 -7.01 11.21 -38.40
C GLN A 148 -8.24 10.83 -39.22
N ASP A 149 -9.00 11.77 -39.78
CA ASP A 149 -8.60 12.48 -40.97
C ASP A 149 -9.36 13.81 -41.07
N HIS A 150 -8.65 14.92 -40.86
CA HIS A 150 -9.03 16.23 -41.41
C HIS A 150 -7.97 16.62 -42.44
N ASP A 151 -7.93 15.91 -43.56
CA ASP A 151 -7.27 16.41 -44.76
C ASP A 151 -8.30 17.20 -45.59
N TYR A 152 -7.99 18.48 -45.75
CA TYR A 152 -8.61 19.35 -46.72
C TYR A 152 -8.30 18.83 -48.12
N ASP A 153 -9.32 18.64 -48.96
CA ASP A 153 -9.14 18.71 -50.40
C ASP A 153 -10.23 19.54 -51.10
N PHE A 154 -9.71 20.33 -52.03
CA PHE A 154 -10.25 21.51 -52.67
C PHE A 154 -10.73 21.10 -54.07
N PHE A 155 -12.04 21.13 -54.33
CA PHE A 155 -12.72 20.86 -55.61
C PHE A 155 -12.56 19.45 -56.22
N HIS A 156 -13.66 18.67 -56.22
CA HIS A 156 -14.01 17.77 -57.32
C HIS A 156 -15.53 17.65 -57.43
N ASP A 157 -16.07 18.30 -58.47
CA ASP A 157 -17.26 17.96 -59.27
C ASP A 157 -18.56 17.49 -58.59
N LEU A 158 -19.47 18.44 -58.33
CA LEU A 158 -20.81 18.52 -58.96
C LEU A 158 -21.50 19.86 -58.69
#